data_AF-A0A950WB24-F1
#
_entry.id   AF-A0A950WB24-F1
#
_cell.length_a   1.000
_cell.length_b   1.000
_cell.length_c   1.000
_cell.angle_alpha   90.00
_cell.angle_beta   90.00
_cell.angle_gamma   90.00
#
_symmetry.space_group_name_H-M   'P 1'
#
loop_
_entity.id
_entity.type
_entity.pdbx_description
1 polymer ?
#
loop_
_entity_poly.entity_id
_entity_poly.type
_entity_poly.pdbx_seq_one_letter_code
_entity_poly.pdbx_strand_id
1 'polypeptide(L)'
;MPPPNRAANGRLVFSDLQFPGAANPLFASSNADFEVDNALWAQPVFSDQQFHVHPDQLTEVPLPENGGVVDGGRTIIMHLRHDLRWSDGQPIVASDFLYWWHLNQDPNTGATISSGYDQIAGIDTPDRFTVILHMKHPFGPYLFYLPYAAPQHAWGKIQPIDLQNTASVYQAPQVTSGPYKLANVLNGQRYTLVPNTYYASTTFHGPFVSQLIYQSYGTIAALSKAARAQESDVTMGYMEYDLS
;
A
#
# COMPACT_ATOMS: atom_id res chain seq x y z
N MET A 1 -0.30 7.39 -25.88
CA MET A 1 1.18 7.29 -25.97
C MET A 1 1.75 8.02 -24.77
N PRO A 2 2.69 7.47 -23.99
CA PRO A 2 3.34 8.24 -22.95
C PRO A 2 4.26 9.31 -23.59
N PRO A 3 4.35 10.52 -23.03
CA PRO A 3 5.16 11.60 -23.61
C PRO A 3 6.68 11.30 -23.55
N PRO A 4 7.49 11.95 -24.42
CA PRO A 4 8.83 11.48 -24.79
C PRO A 4 9.99 11.87 -23.86
N ASN A 5 9.73 12.44 -22.67
CA ASN A 5 10.79 12.82 -21.75
C ASN A 5 10.82 11.87 -20.55
N ARG A 6 11.64 10.82 -20.66
CA ARG A 6 12.20 10.16 -19.48
C ARG A 6 12.84 11.24 -18.62
N ALA A 7 12.45 11.33 -17.35
CA ALA A 7 13.17 12.14 -16.38
C ALA A 7 14.67 11.86 -16.50
N ALA A 8 15.46 12.86 -16.88
CA ALA A 8 16.84 12.71 -17.35
C ALA A 8 17.79 12.02 -16.34
N ASN A 9 17.35 11.85 -15.09
CA ASN A 9 18.14 11.33 -13.97
C ASN A 9 17.46 10.16 -13.24
N GLY A 10 16.36 9.60 -13.79
CA GLY A 10 15.60 8.54 -13.12
C GLY A 10 14.87 9.00 -11.86
N ARG A 11 14.46 10.27 -11.78
CA ARG A 11 13.70 10.86 -10.68
C ARG A 11 12.31 11.28 -11.17
N LEU A 12 11.24 10.91 -10.47
CA LEU A 12 9.88 11.38 -10.75
C LEU A 12 9.38 12.24 -9.58
N VAL A 13 8.84 13.42 -9.85
CA VAL A 13 8.17 14.28 -8.88
C VAL A 13 6.66 14.22 -9.10
N PHE A 14 5.98 13.57 -8.17
CA PHE A 14 4.54 13.57 -8.02
C PHE A 14 4.13 14.67 -7.05
N SER A 15 3.22 15.53 -7.47
CA SER A 15 2.81 16.70 -6.69
C SER A 15 1.32 16.71 -6.41
N ASP A 16 0.96 17.14 -5.21
CA ASP A 16 -0.42 17.29 -4.74
C ASP A 16 -0.60 18.61 -3.97
N LEU A 17 -1.85 18.99 -3.72
CA LEU A 17 -2.20 20.08 -2.81
C LEU A 17 -1.94 19.68 -1.36
N GLN A 18 -2.27 18.46 -0.97
CA GLN A 18 -2.21 17.98 0.40
C GLN A 18 -0.96 17.13 0.64
N PHE A 19 -0.41 17.19 1.85
CA PHE A 19 0.60 16.22 2.29
C PHE A 19 -0.09 15.03 2.99
N PRO A 20 0.36 13.78 2.79
CA PRO A 20 -0.25 12.62 3.43
C PRO A 20 -0.19 12.75 4.95
N GLY A 21 -1.33 12.52 5.61
CA GLY A 21 -1.42 12.50 7.07
C GLY A 21 -0.85 11.20 7.63
N ALA A 22 -1.07 10.10 6.91
CA ALA A 22 -0.53 8.77 7.17
C ALA A 22 0.18 8.24 5.92
N ALA A 23 1.12 7.33 6.12
CA ALA A 23 1.81 6.59 5.07
C ALA A 23 1.72 5.08 5.35
N ASN A 24 0.56 4.65 5.87
CA ASN A 24 0.31 3.26 6.25
C ASN A 24 -1.18 2.93 6.02
N PRO A 25 -1.49 1.82 5.32
CA PRO A 25 -2.84 1.47 4.90
C PRO A 25 -3.78 1.18 6.08
N LEU A 26 -3.25 0.92 7.27
CA LEU A 26 -4.06 0.76 8.47
C LEU A 26 -4.76 2.08 8.87
N PHE A 27 -4.17 3.22 8.52
CA PHE A 27 -4.62 4.55 8.95
C PHE A 27 -4.95 5.51 7.80
N ALA A 28 -4.82 5.07 6.56
CA ALA A 28 -5.08 5.90 5.39
C ALA A 28 -6.56 6.30 5.33
N SER A 29 -6.82 7.58 5.08
CA SER A 29 -8.20 8.12 5.02
C SER A 29 -8.38 9.22 3.97
N SER A 30 -7.31 9.61 3.30
CA SER A 30 -7.31 10.61 2.23
C SER A 30 -6.65 10.07 0.96
N ASN A 31 -6.95 10.68 -0.18
CA ASN A 31 -6.31 10.32 -1.45
C ASN A 31 -4.77 10.44 -1.38
N ALA A 32 -4.26 11.47 -0.71
CA ALA A 32 -2.84 11.66 -0.50
C ALA A 32 -2.20 10.48 0.27
N ASP A 33 -2.88 9.93 1.27
CA ASP A 33 -2.40 8.74 1.99
C ASP A 33 -2.35 7.53 1.04
N PHE A 34 -3.45 7.26 0.31
CA PHE A 34 -3.54 6.11 -0.60
C PHE A 34 -2.51 6.17 -1.74
N GLU A 35 -2.21 7.37 -2.26
CA GLU A 35 -1.20 7.57 -3.30
C GLU A 35 0.20 7.15 -2.86
N VAL A 36 0.60 7.54 -1.65
CA VAL A 36 1.90 7.15 -1.09
C VAL A 36 1.91 5.69 -0.65
N ASP A 37 0.78 5.19 -0.15
CA ASP A 37 0.66 3.79 0.25
C ASP A 37 0.90 2.82 -0.90
N ASN A 38 0.41 3.13 -2.10
CA ASN A 38 0.66 2.30 -3.29
C ASN A 38 2.16 2.16 -3.65
N ALA A 39 3.00 3.11 -3.23
CA ALA A 39 4.45 3.00 -3.41
C ALA A 39 5.13 2.25 -2.26
N LEU A 40 4.66 2.46 -1.03
CA LEU A 40 5.28 1.92 0.18
C LEU A 40 4.84 0.49 0.51
N TRP A 41 3.61 0.10 0.18
CA TRP A 41 2.98 -1.14 0.61
C TRP A 41 2.55 -1.98 -0.58
N ALA A 42 2.91 -3.26 -0.56
CA ALA A 42 2.38 -4.24 -1.49
C ALA A 42 1.00 -4.73 -1.04
N GLN A 43 0.20 -5.20 -2.00
CA GLN A 43 -1.14 -5.72 -1.78
C GLN A 43 -1.20 -7.21 -2.14
N PRO A 44 -2.17 -7.98 -1.62
CA PRO A 44 -2.39 -9.36 -2.08
C PRO A 44 -2.61 -9.43 -3.60
N VAL A 45 -3.46 -8.54 -4.11
CA VAL A 45 -3.85 -8.41 -5.52
C VAL A 45 -3.89 -6.94 -5.91
N PHE A 46 -3.79 -6.65 -7.20
CA PHE A 46 -3.97 -5.30 -7.75
C PHE A 46 -4.91 -5.34 -8.96
N SER A 47 -5.47 -4.19 -9.34
CA SER A 47 -6.30 -4.06 -10.56
C SER A 47 -5.57 -3.24 -11.61
N ASP A 48 -5.58 -3.71 -12.86
CA ASP A 48 -5.04 -2.94 -13.99
C ASP A 48 -6.03 -1.86 -14.48
N GLN A 49 -5.62 -1.09 -15.50
CA GLN A 49 -6.45 -0.03 -16.09
C GLN A 49 -7.68 -0.55 -16.84
N GLN A 50 -7.77 -1.86 -17.09
CA GLN A 50 -8.92 -2.54 -17.69
C GLN A 50 -9.80 -3.21 -16.63
N PHE A 51 -9.52 -3.00 -15.34
CA PHE A 51 -10.19 -3.60 -14.20
C PHE A 51 -10.02 -5.12 -14.11
N HIS A 52 -8.98 -5.69 -14.73
CA HIS A 52 -8.60 -7.06 -14.45
C HIS A 52 -7.81 -7.12 -13.14
N VAL A 53 -8.15 -8.08 -12.30
CA VAL A 53 -7.45 -8.34 -11.04
C VAL A 53 -6.30 -9.30 -11.29
N HIS A 54 -5.12 -8.94 -10.78
CA HIS A 54 -3.88 -9.69 -10.91
C HIS A 54 -3.27 -9.95 -9.54
N PRO A 55 -2.55 -11.06 -9.35
CA PRO A 55 -1.83 -11.29 -8.10
C PRO A 55 -0.62 -10.34 -7.98
N ASP A 56 -0.35 -9.83 -6.78
CA ASP A 56 0.93 -9.18 -6.44
C ASP A 56 1.69 -10.00 -5.39
N GLN A 57 1.24 -10.02 -4.14
CA GLN A 57 1.85 -10.87 -3.10
C GLN A 57 1.38 -12.33 -3.16
N LEU A 58 0.32 -12.63 -3.90
CA LEU A 58 -0.19 -13.99 -4.05
C LEU A 58 0.45 -14.71 -5.24
N THR A 59 0.41 -16.04 -5.26
CA THR A 59 0.79 -16.85 -6.44
C THR A 59 -0.28 -16.80 -7.52
N GLU A 60 -1.54 -16.62 -7.14
CA GLU A 60 -2.71 -16.45 -8.00
C GLU A 60 -3.82 -15.68 -7.27
N VAL A 61 -4.76 -15.13 -8.02
CA VAL A 61 -5.98 -14.52 -7.43
C VAL A 61 -6.85 -15.64 -6.86
N PRO A 62 -7.29 -15.57 -5.60
CA PRO A 62 -8.14 -16.62 -5.03
C PRO A 62 -9.53 -16.53 -5.65
N LEU A 63 -9.94 -17.58 -6.39
CA LEU A 63 -11.19 -17.62 -7.11
C LEU A 63 -11.92 -18.96 -6.89
N PRO A 64 -13.23 -19.06 -7.13
CA PRO A 64 -13.93 -20.35 -7.08
C PRO A 64 -13.35 -21.38 -8.06
N GLU A 65 -12.94 -20.93 -9.26
CA GLU A 65 -12.52 -21.81 -10.35
C GLU A 65 -11.16 -22.49 -10.10
N ASN A 66 -10.29 -21.89 -9.27
CA ASN A 66 -9.00 -22.46 -8.87
C ASN A 66 -9.00 -23.03 -7.45
N GLY A 67 -10.16 -23.08 -6.77
CA GLY A 67 -10.27 -23.56 -5.40
C GLY A 67 -9.79 -22.58 -4.33
N GLY A 68 -9.45 -21.34 -4.71
CA GLY A 68 -9.14 -20.25 -3.77
C GLY A 68 -10.36 -19.74 -3.01
N VAL A 69 -11.59 -20.07 -3.46
CA VAL A 69 -12.83 -19.76 -2.75
C VAL A 69 -13.71 -21.01 -2.64
N VAL A 70 -13.95 -21.46 -1.42
CA VAL A 70 -14.69 -22.71 -1.12
C VAL A 70 -15.79 -22.49 -0.06
N ASP A 71 -16.49 -23.56 0.33
CA ASP A 71 -17.62 -23.55 1.28
C ASP A 71 -18.70 -22.51 0.93
N GLY A 72 -19.09 -22.49 -0.35
CA GLY A 72 -20.10 -21.55 -0.84
C GLY A 72 -19.69 -20.08 -0.75
N GLY A 73 -18.39 -19.78 -0.73
CA GLY A 73 -17.87 -18.42 -0.61
C GLY A 73 -17.50 -17.99 0.82
N ARG A 74 -17.50 -18.93 1.77
CA ARG A 74 -17.18 -18.66 3.18
C ARG A 74 -15.74 -18.94 3.56
N THR A 75 -14.97 -19.56 2.69
CA THR A 75 -13.53 -19.79 2.92
C THR A 75 -12.75 -19.26 1.74
N ILE A 76 -11.82 -18.34 2.00
CA ILE A 76 -10.91 -17.78 0.99
C ILE A 76 -9.50 -18.23 1.34
N ILE A 77 -8.78 -18.79 0.38
CA ILE A 77 -7.44 -19.34 0.57
C ILE A 77 -6.46 -18.49 -0.25
N MET A 78 -5.61 -17.77 0.46
CA MET A 78 -4.53 -16.97 -0.12
C MET A 78 -3.23 -17.77 -0.05
N HIS A 79 -2.66 -18.06 -1.23
CA HIS A 79 -1.33 -18.63 -1.35
C HIS A 79 -0.32 -17.52 -1.63
N LEU A 80 0.57 -17.28 -0.68
CA LEU A 80 1.60 -16.25 -0.75
C LEU A 80 2.77 -16.72 -1.62
N ARG A 81 3.41 -15.80 -2.34
CA ARG A 81 4.69 -16.10 -2.96
C ARG A 81 5.78 -16.34 -1.90
N HIS A 82 6.79 -17.14 -2.24
CA HIS A 82 7.86 -17.51 -1.30
C HIS A 82 9.04 -16.53 -1.28
N ASP A 83 9.07 -15.59 -2.22
CA ASP A 83 10.14 -14.61 -2.43
C ASP A 83 9.85 -13.25 -1.75
N LEU A 84 8.73 -13.13 -1.04
CA LEU A 84 8.29 -11.89 -0.41
C LEU A 84 9.21 -11.48 0.73
N ARG A 85 9.62 -10.21 0.71
CA ARG A 85 10.46 -9.61 1.75
C ARG A 85 10.03 -8.20 2.09
N TRP A 86 10.14 -7.88 3.36
CA TRP A 86 10.09 -6.53 3.89
C TRP A 86 11.31 -5.73 3.40
N SER A 87 11.21 -4.40 3.45
CA SER A 87 12.28 -3.48 3.04
C SER A 87 13.57 -3.56 3.88
N ASP A 88 13.53 -4.25 5.02
CA ASP A 88 14.68 -4.59 5.87
C ASP A 88 15.27 -5.99 5.57
N GLY A 89 14.69 -6.71 4.60
CA GLY A 89 15.13 -8.03 4.14
C GLY A 89 14.48 -9.22 4.84
N GLN A 90 13.72 -9.01 5.93
CA GLN A 90 12.99 -10.08 6.60
C GLN A 90 11.92 -10.69 5.68
N PRO A 91 11.66 -12.00 5.76
CA PRO A 91 10.63 -12.62 4.95
C PRO A 91 9.23 -12.14 5.38
N ILE A 92 8.35 -11.92 4.42
CA ILE A 92 6.91 -11.76 4.68
C ILE A 92 6.29 -13.15 4.73
N VAL A 93 5.48 -13.42 5.77
CA VAL A 93 4.85 -14.73 5.99
C VAL A 93 3.37 -14.59 6.37
N ALA A 94 2.63 -15.70 6.33
CA ALA A 94 1.21 -15.75 6.63
C ALA A 94 0.81 -15.09 7.97
N SER A 95 1.65 -15.22 9.01
CA SER A 95 1.37 -14.60 10.31
C SER A 95 1.37 -13.06 10.28
N ASP A 96 2.05 -12.43 9.31
CA ASP A 96 2.02 -10.96 9.15
C ASP A 96 0.64 -10.47 8.68
N PHE A 97 -0.09 -11.28 7.92
CA PHE A 97 -1.45 -10.99 7.46
C PHE A 97 -2.48 -11.18 8.58
N LEU A 98 -2.33 -12.24 9.37
CA LEU A 98 -3.11 -12.45 10.59
C LEU A 98 -2.89 -11.29 11.57
N TYR A 99 -1.63 -10.88 11.76
CA TYR A 99 -1.29 -9.76 12.64
C TYR A 99 -1.92 -8.45 12.18
N TRP A 100 -1.85 -8.14 10.87
CA TRP A 100 -2.52 -6.96 10.33
C TRP A 100 -4.03 -6.97 10.57
N TRP A 101 -4.69 -8.12 10.33
CA TRP A 101 -6.13 -8.24 10.57
C TRP A 101 -6.48 -8.03 12.04
N HIS A 102 -5.70 -8.58 12.98
CA HIS A 102 -5.89 -8.31 14.40
C HIS A 102 -5.77 -6.83 14.74
N LEU A 103 -4.76 -6.14 14.20
CA LEU A 103 -4.62 -4.70 14.38
C LEU A 103 -5.80 -3.91 13.80
N ASN A 104 -6.28 -4.31 12.63
CA ASN A 104 -7.41 -3.67 11.95
C ASN A 104 -8.73 -3.82 12.71
N GLN A 105 -8.92 -4.96 13.38
CA GLN A 105 -10.13 -5.24 14.17
C GLN A 105 -10.05 -4.74 15.62
N ASP A 106 -8.88 -4.34 16.12
CA ASP A 106 -8.74 -3.77 17.46
C ASP A 106 -9.19 -2.30 17.45
N PRO A 107 -10.25 -1.94 18.21
CA PRO A 107 -10.76 -0.56 18.24
C PRO A 107 -9.76 0.45 18.82
N ASN A 108 -8.72 -0.01 19.52
CA ASN A 108 -7.70 0.86 20.08
C ASN A 108 -6.64 1.27 19.06
N THR A 109 -6.47 0.52 17.96
CA THR A 109 -5.40 0.79 17.00
C THR A 109 -5.54 2.16 16.33
N GLY A 110 -6.78 2.61 16.13
CA GLY A 110 -7.08 3.79 15.31
C GLY A 110 -7.22 3.46 13.82
N ALA A 111 -7.46 2.19 13.48
CA ALA A 111 -7.65 1.77 12.09
C ALA A 111 -8.83 2.52 11.44
N THR A 112 -8.62 3.08 10.25
CA THR A 112 -9.59 3.96 9.59
C THR A 112 -10.63 3.21 8.77
N ILE A 113 -10.28 2.03 8.25
CA ILE A 113 -11.15 1.20 7.42
C ILE A 113 -11.25 -0.21 8.03
N SER A 114 -12.28 -0.44 8.83
CA SER A 114 -12.61 -1.78 9.37
C SER A 114 -13.77 -2.44 8.65
N SER A 115 -14.67 -1.65 8.04
CA SER A 115 -15.79 -2.14 7.24
C SER A 115 -15.28 -2.98 6.05
N GLY A 116 -15.84 -4.18 5.87
CA GLY A 116 -15.40 -5.16 4.89
C GLY A 116 -14.43 -6.19 5.48
N TYR A 117 -13.40 -5.75 6.21
CA TYR A 117 -12.55 -6.67 6.98
C TYR A 117 -13.30 -7.28 8.18
N ASP A 118 -14.30 -6.58 8.69
CA ASP A 118 -15.24 -7.07 9.70
C ASP A 118 -16.13 -8.22 9.20
N GLN A 119 -16.13 -8.53 7.89
CA GLN A 119 -16.80 -9.71 7.34
C GLN A 119 -15.99 -10.99 7.55
N ILE A 120 -14.71 -10.88 7.90
CA ILE A 120 -13.84 -12.00 8.26
C ILE A 120 -14.16 -12.40 9.71
N ALA A 121 -14.56 -13.65 9.92
CA ALA A 121 -14.81 -14.24 11.23
C ALA A 121 -13.51 -14.71 11.91
N GLY A 122 -12.51 -15.10 11.12
CA GLY A 122 -11.20 -15.53 11.63
C GLY A 122 -10.23 -15.83 10.50
N ILE A 123 -8.95 -15.94 10.86
CA ILE A 123 -7.87 -16.26 9.91
C ILE A 123 -7.02 -17.40 10.49
N ASP A 124 -6.82 -18.45 9.70
CA ASP A 124 -5.85 -19.50 10.01
C ASP A 124 -4.59 -19.34 9.14
N THR A 125 -3.44 -19.71 9.71
CA THR A 125 -2.14 -19.70 9.05
C THR A 125 -1.47 -21.07 9.23
N PRO A 126 -1.94 -22.12 8.51
CA PRO A 126 -1.49 -23.50 8.75
C PRO A 126 -0.01 -23.72 8.43
N ASP A 127 0.57 -22.85 7.61
CA ASP A 127 1.98 -22.81 7.27
C ASP A 127 2.44 -21.37 7.00
N ARG A 128 3.69 -21.20 6.56
CA ARG A 128 4.31 -19.87 6.34
C ARG A 128 3.75 -19.10 5.15
N PHE A 129 3.09 -19.75 4.20
CA PHE A 129 2.71 -19.20 2.91
C PHE A 129 1.23 -19.38 2.57
N THR A 130 0.43 -19.90 3.51
CA THR A 130 -1.02 -20.06 3.34
C THR A 130 -1.75 -19.23 4.39
N VAL A 131 -2.66 -18.36 3.94
CA VAL A 131 -3.59 -17.60 4.79
C VAL A 131 -5.00 -18.03 4.42
N ILE A 132 -5.77 -18.52 5.40
CA ILE A 132 -7.15 -18.97 5.19
C ILE A 132 -8.08 -18.01 5.91
N LEU A 133 -8.90 -17.27 5.16
CA LEU A 133 -9.92 -16.39 5.70
C LEU A 133 -11.22 -17.18 5.85
N HIS A 134 -11.79 -17.17 7.05
CA HIS A 134 -13.13 -17.67 7.32
C HIS A 134 -14.09 -16.49 7.34
N MET A 135 -15.03 -16.43 6.42
CA MET A 135 -15.99 -15.34 6.29
C MET A 135 -17.26 -15.63 7.10
N LYS A 136 -17.87 -14.59 7.68
CA LYS A 136 -19.16 -14.69 8.37
C LYS A 136 -20.27 -15.15 7.42
N HIS A 137 -20.25 -14.62 6.20
CA HIS A 137 -21.16 -14.92 5.10
C HIS A 137 -20.41 -14.81 3.76
N PRO A 138 -20.93 -15.38 2.66
CA PRO A 138 -20.40 -15.11 1.33
C PRO A 138 -20.41 -13.61 1.06
N PHE A 139 -19.25 -13.05 0.70
CA PHE A 139 -19.07 -11.61 0.55
C PHE A 139 -18.44 -11.29 -0.81
N GLY A 140 -19.27 -10.90 -1.78
CA GLY A 140 -18.84 -10.68 -3.17
C GLY A 140 -17.62 -9.75 -3.34
N PRO A 141 -17.53 -8.62 -2.61
CA PRO A 141 -16.39 -7.70 -2.69
C PRO A 141 -15.08 -8.19 -2.04
N TYR A 142 -14.95 -9.45 -1.62
CA TYR A 142 -13.81 -9.94 -0.82
C TYR A 142 -12.42 -9.61 -1.39
N LEU A 143 -12.26 -9.54 -2.72
CA LEU A 143 -10.98 -9.19 -3.35
C LEU A 143 -10.50 -7.78 -2.97
N PHE A 144 -11.41 -6.87 -2.64
CA PHE A 144 -11.09 -5.51 -2.15
C PHE A 144 -10.77 -5.46 -0.66
N TYR A 145 -11.01 -6.56 0.06
CA TYR A 145 -10.88 -6.66 1.53
C TYR A 145 -10.01 -7.86 1.94
N LEU A 146 -9.07 -8.26 1.09
CA LEU A 146 -8.01 -9.17 1.48
C LEU A 146 -7.06 -8.44 2.45
N PRO A 147 -6.73 -9.02 3.61
CA PRO A 147 -5.82 -8.39 4.56
C PRO A 147 -4.47 -8.02 3.94
N TYR A 148 -3.90 -6.90 4.38
CA TYR A 148 -2.51 -6.57 4.09
C TYR A 148 -1.59 -7.36 5.03
N ALA A 149 -0.27 -7.30 4.79
CA ALA A 149 0.71 -7.72 5.77
C ALA A 149 1.09 -6.55 6.70
N ALA A 150 1.34 -6.82 7.98
CA ALA A 150 1.94 -5.90 8.94
C ALA A 150 3.26 -6.49 9.47
N PRO A 151 4.38 -5.74 9.56
CA PRO A 151 5.66 -6.27 10.00
C PRO A 151 5.65 -6.54 11.51
N GLN A 152 5.21 -7.73 11.90
CA GLN A 152 5.04 -8.10 13.32
C GLN A 152 6.35 -7.97 14.11
N HIS A 153 7.50 -8.24 13.47
CA HIS A 153 8.82 -8.09 14.08
C HIS A 153 9.17 -6.63 14.42
N ALA A 154 8.62 -5.67 13.66
CA ALA A 154 8.87 -4.24 13.87
C ALA A 154 7.82 -3.61 14.81
N TRP A 155 6.56 -4.03 14.72
CA TRP A 155 5.46 -3.39 15.44
C TRP A 155 5.00 -4.15 16.70
N GLY A 156 5.31 -5.43 16.82
CA GLY A 156 4.76 -6.32 17.85
C GLY A 156 5.10 -5.98 19.31
N LYS A 157 5.95 -4.98 19.55
CA LYS A 157 6.26 -4.45 20.89
C LYS A 157 5.53 -3.14 21.21
N ILE A 158 4.87 -2.53 20.24
CA ILE A 158 4.10 -1.31 20.40
C ILE A 158 2.68 -1.72 20.79
N GLN A 159 2.10 -1.08 21.79
CA GLN A 159 0.70 -1.33 22.13
C GLN A 159 -0.19 -0.81 21.01
N PRO A 160 -1.31 -1.48 20.68
CA PRO A 160 -2.21 -1.04 19.61
C PRO A 160 -2.59 0.45 19.70
N ILE A 161 -2.93 0.92 20.91
CA ILE A 161 -3.29 2.32 21.20
C ILE A 161 -2.21 3.36 20.84
N ASP A 162 -0.95 2.94 20.80
CA ASP A 162 0.19 3.82 20.53
C ASP A 162 0.61 3.81 19.05
N LEU A 163 0.06 2.91 18.21
CA LEU A 163 0.50 2.75 16.82
C LEU A 163 0.28 4.01 15.98
N GLN A 164 -0.92 4.60 16.04
CA GLN A 164 -1.23 5.85 15.32
C GLN A 164 -0.40 7.05 15.76
N ASN A 165 0.17 7.01 16.98
CA ASN A 165 1.02 8.06 17.54
C ASN A 165 2.51 7.79 17.30
N THR A 166 2.87 6.61 16.79
CA THR A 166 4.25 6.22 16.56
C THR A 166 4.67 6.60 15.14
N ALA A 167 5.56 7.58 15.03
CA ALA A 167 5.99 8.11 13.73
C ALA A 167 6.54 7.02 12.78
N SER A 168 7.29 6.03 13.29
CA SER A 168 7.84 4.91 12.51
C SER A 168 6.80 3.87 12.06
N VAL A 169 5.52 4.10 12.35
CA VAL A 169 4.39 3.27 11.94
C VAL A 169 3.39 4.12 11.14
N TYR A 170 3.07 5.32 11.63
CA TYR A 170 1.99 6.16 11.10
C TYR A 170 2.43 7.06 9.93
N GLN A 171 3.35 8.01 10.14
CA GLN A 171 3.77 8.97 9.10
C GLN A 171 5.02 8.57 8.33
N ALA A 172 5.97 7.90 8.97
CA ALA A 172 7.30 7.65 8.42
C ALA A 172 7.71 6.19 8.61
N PRO A 173 6.95 5.22 8.04
CA PRO A 173 7.20 3.81 8.25
C PRO A 173 8.60 3.41 7.80
N GLN A 174 9.32 2.70 8.68
CA GLN A 174 10.70 2.26 8.43
C GLN A 174 10.79 0.87 7.80
N VAL A 175 9.75 0.06 7.97
CA VAL A 175 9.65 -1.29 7.42
C VAL A 175 8.37 -1.38 6.62
N THR A 176 8.50 -1.47 5.30
CA THR A 176 7.38 -1.53 4.35
C THR A 176 7.55 -2.70 3.37
N SER A 177 6.48 -3.09 2.67
CA SER A 177 6.44 -4.28 1.80
C SER A 177 6.49 -3.99 0.29
N GLY A 178 6.30 -2.72 -0.08
CA GLY A 178 6.11 -2.30 -1.46
C GLY A 178 7.40 -2.09 -2.27
N PRO A 179 7.24 -1.63 -3.52
CA PRO A 179 8.34 -1.42 -4.46
C PRO A 179 9.29 -0.28 -4.09
N TYR A 180 8.83 0.68 -3.28
CA TYR A 180 9.65 1.74 -2.73
C TYR A 180 9.67 1.71 -1.22
N LYS A 181 10.69 2.34 -0.65
CA LYS A 181 10.81 2.62 0.78
C LYS A 181 11.10 4.10 1.01
N LEU A 182 10.71 4.58 2.17
CA LEU A 182 10.94 5.96 2.59
C LEU A 182 12.43 6.19 2.85
N ALA A 183 13.02 7.16 2.17
CA ALA A 183 14.40 7.59 2.38
C ALA A 183 14.49 8.88 3.21
N ASN A 184 13.54 9.81 3.02
CA ASN A 184 13.54 11.07 3.75
C ASN A 184 12.15 11.70 3.83
N VAL A 185 11.90 12.43 4.92
CA VAL A 185 10.74 13.31 5.11
C VAL A 185 11.25 14.73 5.33
N LEU A 186 10.80 15.70 4.52
CA LEU A 186 11.13 17.10 4.73
C LEU A 186 9.90 17.86 5.24
N ASN A 187 9.93 18.22 6.52
CA ASN A 187 9.01 19.15 7.19
C ASN A 187 7.51 18.94 6.87
N GLY A 188 7.06 17.71 6.69
CA GLY A 188 5.65 17.42 6.35
C GLY A 188 5.19 18.00 5.00
N GLN A 189 6.12 18.15 4.05
CA GLN A 189 5.84 18.68 2.70
C GLN A 189 6.41 17.79 1.59
N ARG A 190 7.42 16.98 1.88
CA ARG A 190 8.04 16.09 0.89
C ARG A 190 8.35 14.72 1.46
N TYR A 191 7.94 13.68 0.74
CA TYR A 191 8.55 12.36 0.85
C TYR A 191 9.53 12.14 -0.28
N THR A 192 10.70 11.60 0.08
CA THR A 192 11.65 11.02 -0.87
C THR A 192 11.62 9.52 -0.71
N LEU A 193 11.20 8.82 -1.76
CA LEU A 193 11.11 7.38 -1.82
C LEU A 193 12.17 6.84 -2.77
N VAL A 194 12.78 5.72 -2.41
CA VAL A 194 13.80 5.03 -3.21
C VAL A 194 13.43 3.57 -3.39
N PRO A 195 13.91 2.89 -4.45
CA PRO A 195 13.60 1.49 -4.68
C PRO A 195 13.88 0.63 -3.44
N ASN A 196 12.91 -0.24 -3.12
CA ASN A 196 13.11 -1.31 -2.17
C ASN A 196 13.91 -2.43 -2.87
N THR A 197 15.18 -2.56 -2.53
CA THR A 197 16.09 -3.57 -3.12
C THR A 197 15.69 -5.00 -2.83
N TYR A 198 14.78 -5.24 -1.89
CA TYR A 198 14.25 -6.56 -1.56
C TYR A 198 12.89 -6.88 -2.21
N TYR A 199 12.28 -5.92 -2.92
CA TYR A 199 11.01 -6.16 -3.60
C TYR A 199 11.23 -7.03 -4.84
N ALA A 200 10.52 -8.15 -4.92
CA ALA A 200 10.83 -9.20 -5.90
C ALA A 200 10.03 -9.08 -7.22
N SER A 201 8.94 -8.31 -7.26
CA SER A 201 8.20 -8.09 -8.52
C SER A 201 8.74 -6.88 -9.28
N THR A 202 9.04 -7.02 -10.57
CA THR A 202 9.52 -5.89 -11.41
C THR A 202 8.67 -5.61 -12.65
N THR A 203 7.67 -6.45 -12.93
CA THR A 203 6.99 -6.44 -14.24
C THR A 203 5.74 -5.55 -14.25
N PHE A 204 4.92 -5.59 -13.20
CA PHE A 204 3.65 -4.86 -13.18
C PHE A 204 3.56 -3.79 -12.09
N HIS A 205 4.30 -3.93 -10.98
CA HIS A 205 4.33 -3.00 -9.84
C HIS A 205 5.78 -2.68 -9.39
N GLY A 206 6.78 -2.82 -10.27
CA GLY A 206 8.19 -2.65 -9.92
C GLY A 206 8.64 -1.20 -9.73
N PRO A 207 9.79 -0.96 -9.05
CA PRO A 207 10.39 0.37 -9.00
C PRO A 207 11.05 0.72 -10.35
N PHE A 208 10.38 1.56 -11.15
CA PHE A 208 10.87 1.99 -12.48
C PHE A 208 11.74 3.24 -12.45
N VAL A 209 11.73 4.01 -11.37
CA VAL A 209 12.57 5.21 -11.18
C VAL A 209 13.47 5.05 -9.96
N SER A 210 14.67 5.60 -10.03
CA SER A 210 15.64 5.59 -8.92
C SER A 210 15.22 6.45 -7.72
N GLN A 211 14.31 7.41 -7.95
CA GLN A 211 13.76 8.25 -6.89
C GLN A 211 12.34 8.68 -7.25
N LEU A 212 11.40 8.47 -6.33
CA LEU A 212 10.04 8.98 -6.40
C LEU A 212 9.88 10.04 -5.31
N ILE A 213 9.54 11.27 -5.70
CA ILE A 213 9.30 12.38 -4.79
C ILE A 213 7.80 12.63 -4.72
N TYR A 214 7.23 12.58 -3.53
CA TYR A 214 5.90 13.15 -3.27
C TYR A 214 6.08 14.56 -2.73
N GLN A 215 5.47 15.57 -3.34
CA GLN A 215 5.59 16.97 -2.94
C GLN A 215 4.23 17.64 -2.79
N SER A 216 3.93 18.15 -1.60
CA SER A 216 2.76 18.99 -1.36
C SER A 216 3.07 20.47 -1.61
N TYR A 217 2.11 21.21 -2.18
CA TYR A 217 2.21 22.65 -2.41
C TYR A 217 1.19 23.50 -1.62
N GLY A 218 0.25 22.90 -0.89
CA GLY A 218 -0.70 23.56 0.01
C GLY A 218 -1.75 24.48 -0.65
N THR A 219 -1.48 25.01 -1.84
CA THR A 219 -2.36 25.91 -2.60
C THR A 219 -2.24 25.64 -4.10
N ILE A 220 -3.33 25.86 -4.83
CA ILE A 220 -3.36 25.75 -6.30
C ILE A 220 -2.35 26.73 -6.93
N ALA A 221 -2.21 27.96 -6.40
CA ALA A 221 -1.28 28.93 -6.94
C ALA A 221 0.19 28.46 -6.87
N ALA A 222 0.60 27.87 -5.75
CA ALA A 222 1.94 27.32 -5.59
C ALA A 222 2.16 26.08 -6.47
N LEU A 223 1.17 25.18 -6.53
CA LEU A 223 1.20 23.99 -7.38
C LEU A 223 1.31 24.36 -8.86
N SER A 224 0.48 25.28 -9.33
CA SER A 224 0.50 25.80 -10.71
C SER A 224 1.83 26.47 -11.05
N LYS A 225 2.42 27.22 -10.11
CA LYS A 225 3.74 27.82 -10.30
C LYS A 225 4.82 26.74 -10.47
N ALA A 226 4.81 25.71 -9.63
CA ALA A 226 5.75 24.60 -9.71
C ALA A 226 5.60 23.78 -11.00
N ALA A 227 4.36 23.50 -11.41
CA ALA A 227 4.06 22.82 -12.67
C ALA A 227 4.58 23.62 -13.88
N ARG A 228 4.31 24.94 -13.93
CA ARG A 228 4.83 25.84 -14.98
C ARG A 228 6.36 25.93 -14.98
N ALA A 229 6.98 25.84 -13.80
CA ALA A 229 8.43 25.82 -13.63
C ALA A 229 9.07 24.45 -13.93
N GLN A 230 8.27 23.44 -14.31
CA GLN A 230 8.71 22.06 -14.53
C GLN A 230 9.39 21.43 -13.30
N GLU A 231 8.95 21.84 -12.10
CA GLU A 231 9.37 21.25 -10.82
C GLU A 231 8.54 20.03 -10.44
N SER A 232 7.41 19.80 -11.14
CA SER A 232 6.51 18.66 -11.02
C SER A 232 6.44 17.89 -12.34
N ASP A 233 6.52 16.56 -12.29
CA ASP A 233 6.36 15.68 -13.45
C ASP A 233 4.92 15.17 -13.59
N VAL A 234 4.25 14.92 -12.47
CA VAL A 234 2.84 14.51 -12.38
C VAL A 234 2.16 15.37 -11.32
N THR A 235 1.02 15.96 -11.65
CA THR A 235 0.31 16.91 -10.77
C THR A 235 -1.13 16.46 -10.56
N MET A 236 -1.49 16.10 -9.33
CA MET A 236 -2.86 15.79 -8.91
C MET A 236 -3.57 17.04 -8.38
N GLY A 237 -4.90 17.07 -8.46
CA GLY A 237 -5.71 18.21 -8.03
C GLY A 237 -5.66 19.42 -8.97
N TYR A 238 -5.28 19.21 -10.23
CA TYR A 238 -5.04 20.23 -11.24
C TYR A 238 -5.84 19.93 -12.53
N MET A 239 -6.53 20.92 -13.09
CA MET A 239 -7.19 20.83 -14.40
C MET A 239 -6.64 21.91 -15.35
N GLU A 240 -6.51 21.62 -16.65
CA GLU A 240 -5.88 22.51 -17.63
C GLU A 240 -6.48 23.93 -17.72
N TYR A 241 -7.73 24.13 -17.29
CA TYR A 241 -8.38 25.44 -17.25
C TYR A 241 -7.79 26.42 -16.21
N ASP A 242 -6.99 25.94 -15.25
CA ASP A 242 -6.31 26.79 -14.26
C ASP A 242 -5.04 27.49 -14.82
N LEU A 243 -4.78 27.34 -16.13
CA LEU A 243 -3.64 27.96 -16.84
C LEU A 243 -3.96 29.24 -17.60
N SER A 244 -5.22 29.48 -17.96
CA SER A 244 -5.68 30.67 -18.69
C SER A 244 -5.95 31.84 -17.76
#